data_AF-A0A8I2YHA8-F1
#
_entry.id   AF-A0A8I2YHA8-F1
#
_cell.length_a   1.000
_cell.length_b   1.000
_cell.length_c   1.000
_cell.angle_alpha   90.00
_cell.angle_beta   90.00
_cell.angle_gamma   90.00
#
_symmetry.space_group_name_H-M   'P 1'
#
loop_
_entity.id
_entity.type
_entity.pdbx_description
1 polymer ?
#
loop_
_entity_poly.entity_id
_entity_poly.type
_entity_poly.pdbx_seq_one_letter_code
_entity_poly.pdbx_strand_id
1 'polypeptide(L)'
;MSTASPSEIEQEVAQLVVDIGQNLTNNYIAMSSICFLVYDILINLDKEVEYIWKARWTASKALFIFGRYYGLGFISASFAVSTTIGLSAEVHENSGISLDDC
;
A
#
# COMPACT_ATOMS: atom_id res chain seq x y z
N MET A 1 24.21 28.13 14.53
CA MET A 1 24.29 26.95 13.63
C MET A 1 24.75 25.80 14.50
N SER A 2 23.79 25.04 15.05
CA SER A 2 24.08 23.96 15.99
C SER A 2 24.69 22.81 15.20
N THR A 3 25.98 22.56 15.39
CA THR A 3 26.62 21.36 14.83
C THR A 3 26.07 20.17 15.61
N ALA A 4 25.22 19.37 14.98
CA ALA A 4 24.78 18.09 15.53
C ALA A 4 26.02 17.30 15.96
N SER A 5 26.00 16.77 17.18
CA SER A 5 27.08 15.95 17.70
C SER A 5 27.22 14.69 16.84
N PRO A 6 28.43 14.12 16.72
CA PRO A 6 28.64 12.92 15.89
C PRO A 6 27.69 11.77 16.22
N SER A 7 27.23 11.66 17.47
CA SER A 7 26.25 10.64 17.89
C SER A 7 24.82 10.87 17.40
N GLU A 8 24.40 12.11 17.15
CA GLU A 8 23.04 12.41 16.67
C GLU A 8 22.90 12.06 15.18
N ILE A 9 23.95 12.31 14.39
CA ILE A 9 23.98 11.95 12.95
C ILE A 9 23.85 10.43 12.77
N GLU A 10 24.56 9.65 13.59
CA GLU A 10 24.48 8.18 13.56
C GLU A 10 23.06 7.66 13.89
N GLN A 11 22.33 8.36 14.75
CA GLN A 11 20.96 8.00 15.10
C GLN A 11 19.98 8.29 13.97
N GLU A 12 20.11 9.46 13.34
CA GLU A 12 19.26 9.83 12.19
C GLU A 12 19.47 8.88 11.01
N VAL A 13 20.73 8.52 10.71
CA VAL A 13 21.04 7.56 9.64
C VAL A 13 20.49 6.16 9.97
N ALA A 14 20.65 5.70 11.21
CA ALA A 14 20.10 4.40 11.63
C ALA A 14 18.57 4.36 11.49
N GLN A 15 17.89 5.46 11.82
CA GLN A 15 16.44 5.56 11.65
C GLN A 15 16.03 5.51 10.18
N LEU A 16 16.72 6.24 9.30
CA LEU A 16 16.43 6.23 7.86
C LEU A 16 16.59 4.83 7.23
N VAL A 17 17.61 4.07 7.63
CA VAL A 17 17.83 2.69 7.13
C VAL A 17 16.68 1.76 7.54
N VAL A 18 16.17 1.91 8.77
CA VAL A 18 15.01 1.13 9.24
C VAL A 18 13.76 1.46 8.43
N ASP A 19 13.51 2.73 8.14
CA ASP A 19 12.31 3.17 7.40
C ASP A 19 12.29 2.64 5.95
N ILE A 20 13.45 2.59 5.29
CA ILE A 20 13.59 2.00 3.94
C ILE A 20 13.29 0.50 3.97
N GLY A 21 13.83 -0.22 4.96
CA GLY A 21 13.58 -1.65 5.12
C GLY A 21 12.10 -1.97 5.36
N GLN A 22 11.43 -1.16 6.19
CA GLN A 22 10.00 -1.29 6.45
C GLN A 22 9.15 -1.08 5.19
N ASN A 23 9.53 -0.14 4.31
CA ASN A 23 8.79 0.13 3.09
C ASN A 23 8.69 -1.11 2.19
N LEU A 24 9.82 -1.79 1.96
CA LEU A 24 9.87 -3.01 1.16
C LEU A 24 9.00 -4.11 1.77
N THR A 25 9.15 -4.37 3.08
CA THR A 25 8.34 -5.37 3.79
C THR A 25 6.85 -5.06 3.70
N ASN A 26 6.47 -3.79 3.88
CA ASN A 26 5.07 -3.36 3.79
C ASN A 26 4.50 -3.58 2.40
N ASN A 27 5.27 -3.34 1.34
CA ASN A 27 4.82 -3.56 -0.03
C ASN A 27 4.52 -5.04 -0.31
N TYR A 28 5.40 -5.95 0.14
CA TYR A 28 5.18 -7.40 -0.02
C TYR A 28 3.96 -7.89 0.77
N ILE A 29 3.81 -7.44 2.02
CA ILE A 29 2.67 -7.82 2.86
C ILE A 29 1.36 -7.27 2.28
N ALA A 30 1.36 -6.03 1.79
CA ALA A 30 0.18 -5.41 1.19
C ALA A 30 -0.26 -6.15 -0.08
N MET A 31 0.67 -6.50 -0.98
CA MET A 31 0.39 -7.31 -2.16
C MET A 31 -0.20 -8.68 -1.82
N SER A 32 0.38 -9.37 -0.84
CA SER A 32 -0.13 -10.66 -0.35
C SER A 32 -1.55 -10.52 0.21
N SER A 33 -1.78 -9.48 1.02
CA SER A 33 -3.08 -9.20 1.62
C SER A 33 -4.14 -8.92 0.56
N ILE A 34 -3.84 -8.07 -0.43
CA ILE A 34 -4.74 -7.78 -1.55
C ILE A 34 -5.07 -9.05 -2.32
N CYS A 35 -4.07 -9.87 -2.64
CA CYS A 35 -4.27 -11.15 -3.33
C CYS A 35 -5.22 -12.08 -2.55
N PHE A 36 -5.01 -12.20 -1.24
CA PHE A 36 -5.85 -13.03 -0.38
C PHE A 36 -7.29 -12.52 -0.30
N LEU A 37 -7.50 -11.21 -0.16
CA LEU A 37 -8.82 -10.57 -0.16
C LEU A 37 -9.53 -10.75 -1.51
N VAL A 38 -8.83 -10.58 -2.63
CA VAL A 38 -9.39 -10.83 -3.97
C VAL A 38 -9.81 -12.29 -4.11
N TYR A 39 -8.99 -13.23 -3.65
CA TYR A 39 -9.31 -14.65 -3.68
C TYR A 39 -10.56 -14.98 -2.87
N ASP A 40 -10.70 -14.45 -1.64
CA ASP A 40 -11.91 -14.63 -0.82
C ASP A 40 -13.18 -14.05 -1.49
N ILE A 41 -13.04 -12.93 -2.18
CA ILE A 41 -14.14 -12.31 -2.92
C ILE A 41 -14.54 -13.20 -4.10
N LEU A 42 -13.58 -13.66 -4.91
CA LEU A 42 -13.85 -14.47 -6.10
C LEU A 42 -14.55 -15.79 -5.78
N ILE A 43 -14.15 -16.49 -4.71
CA ILE A 43 -14.76 -17.77 -4.33
C ILE A 43 -16.21 -17.59 -3.82
N ASN A 44 -16.52 -16.44 -3.21
CA ASN A 44 -17.86 -16.12 -2.76
C ASN A 44 -18.71 -15.47 -3.86
N LEU A 45 -18.08 -14.90 -4.89
CA LEU A 45 -18.75 -14.13 -5.95
C LEU A 45 -19.78 -14.95 -6.71
N ASP A 46 -19.53 -16.24 -6.99
CA ASP A 46 -20.45 -17.08 -7.77
C ASP A 46 -21.82 -17.20 -7.07
N LYS A 47 -21.80 -17.50 -5.77
CA LYS A 47 -22.99 -17.54 -4.92
C LYS A 47 -23.61 -16.16 -4.75
N GLU A 48 -22.78 -15.12 -4.61
CA GLU A 48 -23.28 -13.74 -4.52
C GLU A 48 -23.98 -13.33 -5.83
N VAL A 49 -23.46 -13.64 -7.01
CA VAL A 49 -24.11 -13.29 -8.28
C VAL A 49 -25.43 -14.04 -8.44
N GLU A 50 -25.47 -15.32 -8.10
CA GLU A 50 -26.69 -16.12 -8.22
C GLU A 50 -27.81 -15.66 -7.26
N TYR A 51 -27.50 -15.44 -5.98
CA TYR A 51 -28.51 -15.11 -4.96
C TYR A 51 -28.68 -13.60 -4.72
N ILE A 52 -27.65 -12.79 -4.98
CA ILE A 52 -27.66 -11.35 -4.73
C ILE A 52 -28.04 -10.56 -5.98
N TRP A 53 -27.38 -10.80 -7.12
CA TRP A 53 -27.56 -9.97 -8.32
C TRP A 53 -28.86 -10.25 -9.06
N LYS A 54 -29.39 -11.48 -8.97
CA LYS A 54 -30.70 -11.83 -9.55
C LYS A 54 -31.90 -11.50 -8.66
N ALA A 55 -31.69 -11.27 -7.37
CA ALA A 55 -32.78 -11.02 -6.42
C ALA A 55 -32.93 -9.53 -6.09
N ARG A 56 -34.16 -9.12 -5.76
CA ARG A 56 -34.55 -7.72 -5.49
C ARG A 56 -33.55 -7.00 -4.57
N TRP A 57 -33.14 -5.79 -4.97
CA TRP A 57 -32.19 -4.96 -4.24
C TRP A 57 -32.79 -4.48 -2.91
N THR A 58 -32.10 -4.76 -1.81
CA THR A 58 -32.47 -4.32 -0.45
C THR A 58 -31.32 -3.49 0.11
N ALA A 59 -31.61 -2.44 0.90
CA ALA A 59 -30.57 -1.57 1.49
C ALA A 59 -29.53 -2.36 2.33
N SER A 60 -29.96 -3.40 3.05
CA SER A 60 -29.06 -4.28 3.80
C SER A 60 -28.04 -5.02 2.93
N LYS A 61 -28.39 -5.30 1.66
CA LYS A 61 -27.51 -5.93 0.65
C LYS A 61 -26.42 -4.97 0.19
N ALA A 62 -26.80 -3.72 -0.07
CA ALA A 62 -25.85 -2.68 -0.46
C ALA A 62 -24.84 -2.41 0.66
N LEU A 63 -25.28 -2.35 1.92
CA LEU A 63 -24.41 -2.16 3.06
C LEU A 63 -23.42 -3.33 3.25
N PHE A 64 -23.87 -4.56 2.98
CA PHE A 64 -23.03 -5.76 3.05
C PHE A 64 -21.94 -5.76 1.98
N ILE A 65 -22.29 -5.45 0.72
CA ILE A 65 -21.32 -5.26 -0.37
C ILE A 65 -20.38 -4.10 -0.03
N PHE A 66 -20.90 -2.97 0.46
CA PHE A 66 -20.06 -1.84 0.82
C PHE A 66 -19.03 -2.23 1.88
N GLY A 67 -19.45 -2.92 2.96
CA GLY A 67 -18.53 -3.39 3.98
C GLY A 67 -17.46 -4.36 3.47
N ARG A 68 -17.80 -5.24 2.51
CA ARG A 68 -16.89 -6.26 1.98
C ARG A 68 -15.90 -5.71 0.94
N TYR A 69 -16.34 -4.82 0.05
CA TYR A 69 -15.52 -4.29 -1.04
C TYR A 69 -14.78 -2.98 -0.66
N TYR A 70 -15.28 -2.23 0.32
CA TYR A 70 -14.62 -1.01 0.79
C TYR A 70 -13.23 -1.30 1.38
N GLY A 71 -13.09 -2.39 2.13
CA GLY A 71 -11.79 -2.79 2.68
C GLY A 71 -10.74 -3.07 1.60
N LEU A 72 -11.13 -3.79 0.53
CA LEU A 72 -10.25 -4.03 -0.62
C LEU A 72 -9.88 -2.73 -1.34
N GLY A 73 -10.87 -1.85 -1.59
CA GLY A 73 -10.65 -0.54 -2.20
C GLY A 73 -9.72 0.35 -1.37
N PHE A 74 -9.89 0.36 -0.06
CA PHE A 74 -9.06 1.14 0.84
C PHE A 74 -7.61 0.65 0.91
N ILE A 75 -7.40 -0.66 1.01
CA ILE A 75 -6.06 -1.26 1.08
C ILE A 75 -5.33 -1.09 -0.26
N SER A 76 -6.02 -1.31 -1.38
CA SER A 76 -5.44 -1.10 -2.72
C SER A 76 -5.07 0.37 -2.99
N ALA A 77 -5.94 1.31 -2.63
CA ALA A 77 -5.64 2.73 -2.74
C ALA A 77 -4.46 3.15 -1.85
N SER A 78 -4.43 2.67 -0.60
CA SER A 78 -3.32 2.93 0.33
C SER A 78 -2.00 2.38 -0.20
N PHE A 79 -2.00 1.17 -0.76
CA PHE A 79 -0.83 0.56 -1.39
C PHE A 79 -0.36 1.35 -2.62
N ALA A 80 -1.28 1.80 -3.47
CA ALA A 80 -0.96 2.62 -4.65
C ALA A 80 -0.30 3.96 -4.26
N VAL A 81 -0.78 4.58 -3.17
CA VAL A 81 -0.17 5.80 -2.63
C VAL A 81 1.25 5.51 -2.12
N SER A 82 1.43 4.45 -1.32
CA SER A 82 2.75 4.07 -0.78
C SER A 82 3.78 3.77 -1.87
N THR A 83 3.36 3.10 -2.95
CA THR A 83 4.24 2.79 -4.10
C THR A 83 4.55 4.02 -4.94
N THR A 84 3.61 4.95 -5.10
CA THR A 84 3.84 6.21 -5.84
C THR A 84 4.81 7.12 -5.08
N ILE A 85 4.68 7.22 -3.75
CA ILE A 85 5.59 8.01 -2.90
C ILE A 85 6.99 7.36 -2.86
N GLY A 86 7.07 6.03 -2.76
CA GLY A 86 8.34 5.30 -2.80
C GLY A 86 9.08 5.50 -4.13
N LEU A 87 8.38 5.38 -5.26
CA LEU A 87 8.95 5.62 -6.58
C LEU A 87 9.47 7.06 -6.72
N SER A 88 8.77 8.03 -6.12
CA SER A 88 9.21 9.44 -6.13
C SER A 88 10.52 9.63 -5.35
N ALA A 89 10.74 8.89 -4.26
CA ALA A 89 11.99 8.94 -3.51
C ALA A 89 13.17 8.40 -4.34
N GLU A 90 12.98 7.27 -5.03
CA GLU A 90 14.00 6.68 -5.91
C GLU A 90 14.35 7.59 -7.10
N VAL A 91 13.36 8.28 -7.70
CA VAL A 91 13.60 9.23 -8.80
C VAL A 91 14.41 10.44 -8.34
N HIS A 92 14.12 10.98 -7.16
CA HIS A 92 14.88 12.08 -6.60
C HIS A 92 16.34 11.69 -6.34
N GLU A 93 16.59 10.49 -5.81
CA GLU A 93 17.94 9.98 -5.61
C GLU A 93 18.69 9.77 -6.94
N ASN A 94 18.05 9.14 -7.94
CA ASN A 94 18.66 8.89 -9.25
C ASN A 94 18.99 10.18 -10.02
N SER A 95 18.19 11.23 -9.86
CA SER A 95 18.47 12.53 -10.51
C SER A 95 19.70 13.26 -9.96
N GLY A 96 20.16 12.93 -8.74
CA GLY A 96 21.36 13.51 -8.12
C GLY A 96 22.67 12.87 -8.58
N ILE A 97 22.63 11.67 -9.16
CA ILE A 97 23.80 10.89 -9.59
C ILE A 97 24.14 11.15 -11.07
N SER A 98 23.35 11.96 -11.78
CA SER A 98 23.38 12.09 -13.24
C SER A 98 24.22 13.28 -13.77
N LEU A 99 24.91 14.08 -12.94
CA LEU A 99 25.56 15.31 -13.42
C LEU A 99 27.06 15.45 -13.08
N ASP A 100 27.72 14.39 -12.60
CA ASP A 100 29.15 14.45 -12.22
C ASP A 100 30.07 13.71 -13.21
N ASP A 101 29.49 12.91 -14.12
CA ASP A 101 30.21 12.13 -15.13
C ASP A 101 30.17 12.82 -16.51
N CYS A 102 30.78 14.01 -16.61
CA CYS A 102 31.33 14.62 -17.84
C CYS A 102 32.40 15.67 -17.53
#